data_AF-A0A3M1DMJ6-F1
#
_entry.id   AF-A0A3M1DMJ6-F1
#
_cell.length_a   1.000
_cell.length_b   1.000
_cell.length_c   1.000
_cell.angle_alpha   90.00
_cell.angle_beta   90.00
_cell.angle_gamma   90.00
#
_symmetry.space_group_name_H-M   'P 1'
#
loop_
_entity.id
_entity.type
_entity.pdbx_description
1 polymer ?
#
loop_
_entity_poly.entity_id
_entity_poly.type
_entity_poly.pdbx_seq_one_letter_code
_entity_poly.pdbx_strand_id
1 'polypeptide(L)'
;MSQQTPMMRQYLEIKSEYPDAILFFRLGDFYEMFMEDAVTASRILDITLTSRNKGAEEEVPLCGVPYHSCQPYINKLVAHGYKVAICEQVEDPRAAKGIVRREVVRVVSPGLVVDTDSLLPKENNYLAAVAPGDDDSWGLAYVDITTGEFRTTQVDDGASLRAELASIQPRELVLADEDWGEELQRQLKDVTGGCLVSPRPLWFFDPQRAREELCGFFSVESLDAFGCARLPGAIAAAGAVLQVLIETQKENLPHIETLSTYSSSEFMVLDEATRRNLELTATLYDGSRKGSLLGVLDRTMTAMGGRKLRKWVNQPLLDIERIRLRQQAIASLVADGLARNDLRVAL
;
A
#
# COMPACT_ATOMS: atom_id res chain seq x y z
N MET A 1 18.77 -31.64 22.28
CA MET A 1 18.44 -30.45 21.47
C MET A 1 19.17 -30.60 20.15
N SER A 2 18.46 -31.06 19.12
CA SER A 2 19.01 -31.30 17.78
C SER A 2 19.70 -30.05 17.27
N GLN A 3 20.94 -30.19 16.78
CA GLN A 3 21.72 -29.08 16.22
C GLN A 3 21.09 -28.68 14.88
N GLN A 4 20.22 -27.66 14.90
CA GLN A 4 19.74 -27.03 13.68
C GLN A 4 20.91 -26.66 12.77
N THR A 5 20.80 -27.02 11.49
CA THR A 5 21.83 -26.69 10.49
C THR A 5 22.10 -25.18 10.47
N PRO A 6 23.33 -24.73 10.17
CA PRO A 6 23.65 -23.30 10.11
C PRO A 6 22.71 -22.50 9.20
N MET A 7 22.22 -23.11 8.12
CA MET A 7 21.26 -22.49 7.20
C MET A 7 19.88 -22.32 7.82
N MET A 8 19.36 -23.35 8.51
CA MET A 8 18.05 -23.21 9.17
C MET A 8 18.10 -22.21 10.32
N ARG A 9 19.25 -22.10 11.01
CA ARG A 9 19.44 -21.06 12.01
C ARG A 9 19.37 -19.66 11.38
N GLN A 10 20.10 -19.41 10.30
CA GLN A 10 20.04 -18.14 9.57
C GLN A 10 18.63 -17.85 9.03
N TYR A 11 17.92 -18.86 8.51
CA TYR A 11 16.52 -18.71 8.09
C TYR A 11 15.61 -18.27 9.24
N LEU A 12 15.70 -18.95 10.39
CA LEU A 12 14.86 -18.65 11.56
C LEU A 12 15.17 -17.28 12.16
N GLU A 13 16.44 -16.89 12.21
CA GLU A 13 16.87 -15.55 12.62
C GLU A 13 16.20 -14.49 11.73
N ILE A 14 16.33 -14.61 10.41
CA ILE A 14 15.72 -13.66 9.47
C ILE A 14 14.19 -13.71 9.53
N LYS A 15 13.58 -14.90 9.62
CA LYS A 15 12.12 -15.04 9.72
C LYS A 15 11.56 -14.41 10.99
N SER A 16 12.32 -14.39 12.09
CA SER A 16 11.89 -13.77 13.35
C SER A 16 11.74 -12.25 13.24
N GLU A 17 12.45 -11.61 12.30
CA GLU A 17 12.30 -10.19 11.99
C GLU A 17 11.07 -9.90 11.11
N TYR A 18 10.54 -10.91 10.41
CA TYR A 18 9.41 -10.80 9.48
C TYR A 18 8.36 -11.89 9.74
N PRO A 19 7.76 -11.92 10.95
CA PRO A 19 6.84 -12.99 11.34
C PRO A 19 5.56 -13.03 10.49
N ASP A 20 5.11 -11.87 10.00
CA ASP A 20 3.86 -11.66 9.24
C ASP A 20 4.04 -11.75 7.71
N ALA A 21 5.25 -11.99 7.22
CA ALA A 21 5.55 -12.09 5.79
C ALA A 21 6.06 -13.48 5.41
N ILE A 22 5.64 -13.99 4.25
CA ILE A 22 6.20 -15.21 3.66
C ILE A 22 7.64 -14.91 3.23
N LEU A 23 8.61 -15.64 3.79
CA LEU A 23 10.03 -15.42 3.52
C LEU A 23 10.47 -16.18 2.26
N PHE A 24 10.73 -15.45 1.18
CA PHE A 24 11.39 -15.95 -0.02
C PHE A 24 12.90 -15.99 0.24
N PHE A 25 13.41 -17.13 0.69
CA PHE A 25 14.80 -17.31 1.07
C PHE A 25 15.64 -17.80 -0.11
N ARG A 26 16.59 -16.97 -0.58
CA ARG A 26 17.41 -17.29 -1.75
C ARG A 26 18.34 -18.49 -1.50
N LEU A 27 18.15 -19.56 -2.27
CA LEU A 27 19.01 -20.74 -2.26
C LEU A 27 19.30 -21.23 -3.67
N GLY A 28 20.55 -21.04 -4.13
CA GLY A 28 20.93 -21.41 -5.49
C GLY A 28 20.12 -20.60 -6.50
N ASP A 29 19.39 -21.28 -7.39
CA ASP A 29 18.49 -20.67 -8.39
C ASP A 29 17.00 -20.65 -7.99
N PHE A 30 16.71 -20.87 -6.71
CA PHE A 30 15.34 -20.83 -6.18
C PHE A 30 15.19 -19.79 -5.06
N TYR A 31 13.96 -19.33 -4.86
CA TYR A 31 13.51 -18.90 -3.55
C TYR A 31 12.80 -20.07 -2.90
N GLU A 32 13.29 -20.46 -1.72
CA GLU A 32 12.73 -21.52 -0.91
C GLU A 32 11.99 -20.93 0.28
N MET A 33 10.85 -21.52 0.61
CA MET A 33 10.05 -21.24 1.80
C MET A 33 10.02 -22.49 2.66
N PHE A 34 10.06 -22.34 3.98
CA PHE A 34 10.11 -23.47 4.91
C PHE A 34 8.97 -23.43 5.93
N MET A 35 8.65 -24.59 6.51
CA MET A 35 7.68 -24.74 7.60
C MET A 35 6.29 -24.20 7.21
N GLU A 36 5.71 -23.32 8.04
CA GLU A 36 4.37 -22.76 7.81
C GLU A 36 4.29 -21.92 6.54
N ASP A 37 5.35 -21.18 6.20
CA ASP A 37 5.43 -20.42 4.95
C ASP A 37 5.32 -21.37 3.75
N ALA A 38 5.99 -22.53 3.80
CA ALA A 38 5.91 -23.53 2.74
C ALA A 38 4.49 -24.10 2.58
N VAL A 39 3.85 -24.44 3.69
CA VAL A 39 2.50 -25.01 3.72
C VAL A 39 1.48 -24.00 3.18
N THR A 40 1.60 -22.74 3.57
CA THR A 40 0.71 -21.66 3.12
C THR A 40 0.94 -21.34 1.65
N ALA A 41 2.19 -21.09 1.27
CA ALA A 41 2.53 -20.71 -0.10
C ALA A 41 2.23 -21.82 -1.10
N SER A 42 2.51 -23.10 -0.78
CA SER A 42 2.23 -24.22 -1.70
C SER A 42 0.76 -24.31 -2.10
N ARG A 43 -0.16 -24.08 -1.16
CA ARG A 43 -1.60 -24.09 -1.41
C ARG A 43 -2.06 -22.92 -2.28
N ILE A 44 -1.59 -21.72 -1.98
CA ILE A 44 -1.99 -20.50 -2.71
C ILE A 44 -1.38 -20.50 -4.10
N LEU A 45 -0.09 -20.86 -4.20
CA LEU A 45 0.66 -20.84 -5.45
C LEU A 45 0.33 -22.03 -6.36
N ASP A 46 -0.29 -23.08 -5.82
CA ASP A 46 -0.51 -24.36 -6.49
C ASP A 46 0.82 -24.98 -6.97
N ILE A 47 1.78 -25.06 -6.04
CA ILE A 47 3.10 -25.65 -6.27
C ILE A 47 3.32 -26.84 -5.33
N THR A 48 4.22 -27.73 -5.72
CA THR A 48 4.50 -28.95 -4.94
C THR A 48 5.08 -28.61 -3.56
N LEU A 49 4.39 -29.04 -2.51
CA LEU A 49 4.93 -29.12 -1.16
C LEU A 49 5.76 -30.41 -1.03
N THR A 50 7.03 -30.26 -0.71
CA THR A 50 7.96 -31.36 -0.43
C THR A 50 8.52 -31.19 0.98
N SER A 51 9.52 -31.99 1.32
CA SER A 51 10.24 -31.87 2.57
C SER A 51 11.74 -32.02 2.38
N ARG A 52 12.49 -31.29 3.19
CA ARG A 52 13.92 -31.48 3.36
C ARG A 52 14.15 -32.59 4.39
N ASN A 53 15.14 -33.45 4.13
CA ASN A 53 15.43 -34.64 4.96
C ASN A 53 14.24 -35.61 5.09
N LYS A 54 13.56 -35.87 3.97
CA LYS A 54 12.38 -36.74 3.89
C LYS A 54 12.60 -38.09 4.61
N GLY A 55 11.77 -38.37 5.62
CA GLY A 55 11.84 -39.62 6.40
C GLY A 55 12.83 -39.61 7.59
N ALA A 56 13.41 -38.46 7.94
CA ALA A 56 14.20 -38.28 9.17
C ALA A 56 13.36 -37.63 10.28
N GLU A 57 13.82 -37.69 11.53
CA GLU A 57 13.19 -36.98 12.67
C GLU A 57 13.15 -35.45 12.49
N GLU A 58 14.02 -34.90 11.63
CA GLU A 58 14.15 -33.47 11.33
C GLU A 58 13.57 -33.12 9.94
N GLU A 59 12.44 -33.72 9.57
CA GLU A 59 11.74 -33.40 8.32
C GLU A 59 11.16 -31.98 8.36
N VAL A 60 11.57 -31.12 7.40
CA VAL A 60 11.12 -29.72 7.33
C VAL A 60 10.31 -29.53 6.05
N PRO A 61 9.02 -29.10 6.13
CA PRO A 61 8.23 -28.75 4.96
C PRO A 61 8.90 -27.67 4.13
N LEU A 62 8.87 -27.83 2.81
CA LEU A 62 9.57 -26.98 1.85
C LEU A 62 8.76 -26.84 0.56
N CYS A 63 8.71 -25.63 0.02
CA CYS A 63 8.35 -25.41 -1.37
C CYS A 63 9.21 -24.28 -1.94
N GLY A 64 9.29 -24.15 -3.25
CA GLY A 64 10.13 -23.13 -3.86
C GLY A 64 9.72 -22.78 -5.28
N VAL A 65 10.17 -21.60 -5.71
CA VAL A 65 9.92 -21.06 -7.04
C VAL A 65 11.24 -20.61 -7.68
N PRO A 66 11.40 -20.68 -9.01
CA PRO A 66 12.61 -20.20 -9.67
C PRO A 66 12.73 -18.69 -9.51
N TYR A 67 13.91 -18.19 -9.14
CA TYR A 67 14.05 -16.76 -8.81
C TYR A 67 13.86 -15.82 -10.00
N HIS A 68 14.37 -16.20 -11.17
CA HIS A 68 14.26 -15.43 -12.40
C HIS A 68 12.79 -15.19 -12.81
N SER A 69 11.88 -16.02 -12.33
CA SER A 69 10.45 -15.97 -12.65
C SER A 69 9.60 -15.95 -11.37
N CYS A 70 10.11 -15.36 -10.29
CA CYS A 70 9.40 -15.30 -9.01
C CYS A 70 8.25 -14.29 -8.99
N GLN A 71 8.30 -13.26 -9.85
CA GLN A 71 7.38 -12.12 -9.81
C GLN A 71 5.89 -12.54 -9.87
N PRO A 72 5.44 -13.42 -10.79
CA PRO A 72 4.04 -13.85 -10.81
C PRO A 72 3.59 -14.55 -9.52
N TYR A 73 4.49 -15.26 -8.82
CA TYR A 73 4.19 -15.91 -7.55
C TYR A 73 4.05 -14.90 -6.42
N ILE A 74 4.93 -13.89 -6.37
CA ILE A 74 4.82 -12.77 -5.43
C ILE A 74 3.47 -12.08 -5.63
N ASN A 75 3.12 -11.76 -6.87
CA ASN A 75 1.88 -11.08 -7.23
C ASN A 75 0.65 -11.88 -6.77
N LYS A 76 0.69 -13.21 -6.95
CA LYS A 76 -0.39 -14.10 -6.50
C LYS A 76 -0.52 -14.12 -4.98
N LEU A 77 0.57 -14.19 -4.22
CA LEU A 77 0.52 -14.13 -2.75
C LEU A 77 -0.03 -12.80 -2.25
N VAL A 78 0.43 -11.69 -2.83
CA VAL A 78 0.00 -10.34 -2.48
C VAL A 78 -1.48 -10.11 -2.80
N ALA A 79 -1.97 -10.62 -3.93
CA ALA A 79 -3.40 -10.58 -4.27
C ALA A 79 -4.28 -11.37 -3.29
N HIS A 80 -3.71 -12.34 -2.55
CA HIS A 80 -4.37 -13.06 -1.47
C HIS A 80 -4.16 -12.41 -0.09
N GLY A 81 -3.58 -11.21 -0.04
CA GLY A 81 -3.38 -10.44 1.19
C GLY A 81 -2.11 -10.77 1.97
N TYR A 82 -1.19 -11.55 1.40
CA TYR A 82 0.07 -11.90 2.08
C TYR A 82 1.20 -10.92 1.74
N LYS A 83 2.02 -10.60 2.75
CA LYS A 83 3.31 -9.93 2.54
C LYS A 83 4.36 -10.95 2.13
N VAL A 84 5.32 -10.54 1.32
CA VAL A 84 6.44 -11.38 0.88
C VAL A 84 7.77 -10.67 1.14
N ALA A 85 8.60 -11.23 2.02
CA ALA A 85 9.94 -10.74 2.29
C ALA A 85 10.95 -11.43 1.36
N ILE A 86 11.67 -10.66 0.55
CA ILE A 86 12.64 -11.16 -0.42
C ILE A 86 14.02 -11.13 0.22
N CYS A 87 14.56 -12.30 0.51
CA CYS A 87 15.86 -12.48 1.17
C CYS A 87 16.91 -12.94 0.17
N GLU A 88 17.92 -12.09 -0.07
CA GLU A 88 18.97 -12.29 -1.06
C GLU A 88 20.31 -12.67 -0.44
N GLN A 89 21.20 -13.24 -1.27
CA GLN A 89 22.60 -13.42 -0.93
C GLN A 89 23.37 -12.11 -1.15
N VAL A 90 23.90 -11.53 -0.08
CA VAL A 90 24.63 -10.25 -0.13
C VAL A 90 26.15 -10.43 -0.28
N GLU A 91 26.64 -11.66 -0.21
CA GLU A 91 28.05 -12.02 -0.37
C GLU A 91 28.22 -12.95 -1.58
N ASP A 92 29.38 -12.86 -2.25
CA ASP A 92 29.73 -13.80 -3.31
C ASP A 92 29.93 -15.22 -2.71
N PRO A 93 29.15 -16.23 -3.13
CA PRO A 93 29.27 -17.60 -2.66
C PRO A 93 30.67 -18.20 -2.84
N ARG A 94 31.45 -17.71 -3.82
CA ARG A 94 32.81 -18.17 -4.10
C ARG A 94 33.85 -17.58 -3.15
N ALA A 95 33.56 -16.43 -2.55
CA ALA A 95 34.45 -15.73 -1.63
C ALA A 95 34.12 -16.00 -0.15
N ALA A 96 32.90 -16.47 0.14
CA ALA A 96 32.44 -16.72 1.50
C ALA A 96 33.13 -17.94 2.15
N LYS A 97 33.65 -17.77 3.37
CA LYS A 97 34.07 -18.88 4.24
C LYS A 97 32.90 -19.29 5.13
N GLY A 98 32.21 -20.37 4.76
CA GLY A 98 31.06 -20.89 5.52
C GLY A 98 29.73 -20.62 4.83
N ILE A 99 28.70 -20.25 5.60
CA ILE A 99 27.38 -19.92 5.03
C ILE A 99 27.38 -18.49 4.48
N VAL A 100 26.90 -18.32 3.24
CA VAL A 100 26.73 -17.02 2.60
C VAL A 100 25.80 -16.15 3.43
N ARG A 101 26.19 -14.91 3.72
CA ARG A 101 25.31 -13.95 4.39
C ARG A 101 24.10 -13.63 3.53
N ARG A 102 22.96 -13.50 4.19
CA ARG A 102 21.69 -13.15 3.55
C ARG A 102 20.98 -12.06 4.29
N GLU A 103 20.26 -11.24 3.55
CA GLU A 103 19.48 -10.13 4.09
C GLU A 103 18.19 -9.97 3.31
N VAL A 104 17.13 -9.55 3.98
CA VAL A 104 15.91 -9.12 3.30
C VAL A 104 16.22 -7.80 2.60
N VAL A 105 16.13 -7.78 1.27
CA VAL A 105 16.39 -6.57 0.47
C VAL A 105 15.12 -5.78 0.20
N ARG A 106 13.95 -6.44 0.25
CA ARG A 106 12.66 -5.81 -0.01
C ARG A 106 11.53 -6.62 0.61
N VAL A 107 10.48 -5.94 1.07
CA VAL A 107 9.21 -6.55 1.44
C VAL A 107 8.13 -6.04 0.50
N VAL A 108 7.42 -6.96 -0.16
CA VAL A 108 6.29 -6.63 -1.03
C VAL A 108 5.00 -6.85 -0.23
N SER A 109 4.15 -5.83 -0.17
CA SER A 109 2.86 -5.86 0.52
C SER A 109 1.74 -5.37 -0.40
N PRO A 110 0.46 -5.65 -0.10
CA PRO A 110 -0.68 -5.18 -0.89
C PRO A 110 -0.71 -3.67 -1.13
N GLY A 111 -0.27 -2.84 -0.16
CA GLY A 111 -0.22 -1.39 -0.33
C GLY A 111 1.01 -0.88 -1.10
N LEU A 112 2.06 -1.69 -1.23
CA LEU A 112 3.37 -1.26 -1.74
C LEU A 112 3.85 -2.10 -2.93
N VAL A 113 2.92 -2.50 -3.79
CA VAL A 113 3.23 -3.13 -5.07
C VAL A 113 3.76 -2.08 -6.04
N VAL A 114 4.99 -2.27 -6.51
CA VAL A 114 5.62 -1.42 -7.54
C VAL A 114 5.57 -2.04 -8.94
N ASP A 115 5.33 -3.35 -9.02
CA ASP A 115 5.25 -4.09 -10.28
C ASP A 115 3.99 -3.71 -11.07
N THR A 116 4.17 -3.05 -12.21
CA THR A 116 3.06 -2.52 -13.01
C THR A 116 2.19 -3.60 -13.63
N ASP A 117 2.72 -4.79 -13.86
CA ASP A 117 1.96 -5.91 -14.45
C ASP A 117 0.91 -6.48 -13.50
N SER A 118 1.09 -6.25 -12.20
CA SER A 118 0.16 -6.64 -11.13
C SER A 118 -0.92 -5.61 -10.86
N LEU A 119 -0.65 -4.36 -11.20
CA LEU A 119 -1.49 -3.24 -10.85
C LEU A 119 -2.58 -3.05 -11.88
N LEU A 120 -3.78 -2.73 -11.40
CA LEU A 120 -4.86 -2.31 -12.29
C LEU A 120 -4.52 -0.91 -12.82
N PRO A 121 -4.31 -0.73 -14.14
CA PRO A 121 -3.70 0.51 -14.66
C PRO A 121 -4.45 1.78 -14.29
N LYS A 122 -5.78 1.71 -14.13
CA LYS A 122 -6.65 2.86 -13.84
C LYS A 122 -7.10 2.92 -12.37
N GLU A 123 -6.44 2.20 -11.48
CA GLU A 123 -6.65 2.27 -10.04
C GLU A 123 -5.36 2.69 -9.34
N ASN A 124 -5.51 3.37 -8.21
CA ASN A 124 -4.40 3.66 -7.31
C ASN A 124 -4.22 2.50 -6.33
N ASN A 125 -2.98 2.30 -5.89
CA ASN A 125 -2.63 1.26 -4.93
C ASN A 125 -2.08 1.92 -3.66
N TYR A 126 -2.99 2.32 -2.78
CA TYR A 126 -2.63 3.11 -1.61
C TYR A 126 -2.26 2.22 -0.41
N LEU A 127 -1.13 2.56 0.22
CA LEU A 127 -0.86 2.31 1.63
C LEU A 127 -1.40 3.50 2.43
N ALA A 128 -2.19 3.25 3.46
CA ALA A 128 -2.69 4.28 4.37
C ALA A 128 -2.30 3.99 5.82
N ALA A 129 -2.27 5.02 6.66
CA ALA A 129 -2.18 4.88 8.11
C ALA A 129 -3.16 5.83 8.80
N VAL A 130 -3.62 5.43 9.98
CA VAL A 130 -4.50 6.25 10.82
C VAL A 130 -3.89 6.42 12.20
N ALA A 131 -3.95 7.63 12.74
CA ALA A 131 -3.46 7.95 14.08
C ALA A 131 -4.50 8.78 14.85
N PRO A 132 -4.59 8.64 16.18
CA PRO A 132 -5.39 9.57 16.98
C PRO A 132 -4.79 10.99 16.92
N GLY A 133 -5.67 11.99 16.85
CA GLY A 133 -5.32 13.40 16.99
C GLY A 133 -5.62 13.93 18.39
N ASP A 134 -5.81 15.25 18.49
CA ASP A 134 -6.31 15.88 19.72
C ASP A 134 -7.83 15.65 19.85
N ASP A 135 -8.34 15.57 21.08
CA ASP A 135 -9.75 15.30 21.38
C ASP A 135 -10.28 14.03 20.65
N ASP A 136 -11.37 14.14 19.90
CA ASP A 136 -11.97 13.04 19.12
C ASP A 136 -11.47 12.97 17.66
N SER A 137 -10.48 13.78 17.31
CA SER A 137 -9.99 13.91 15.93
C SER A 137 -9.08 12.75 15.52
N TRP A 138 -9.00 12.51 14.21
CA TRP A 138 -8.22 11.44 13.61
C TRP A 138 -7.33 11.96 12.49
N GLY A 139 -6.06 11.57 12.51
CA GLY A 139 -5.13 11.73 11.40
C GLY A 139 -5.26 10.60 10.39
N LEU A 140 -5.18 10.95 9.11
CA LEU A 140 -5.14 10.00 8.01
C LEU A 140 -4.07 10.42 7.02
N ALA A 141 -3.15 9.51 6.70
CA ALA A 141 -2.18 9.69 5.64
C ALA A 141 -2.22 8.50 4.67
N TYR A 142 -1.88 8.75 3.42
CA TYR A 142 -1.77 7.70 2.41
C TYR A 142 -0.74 8.04 1.34
N VAL A 143 -0.16 6.99 0.77
CA VAL A 143 0.83 7.09 -0.29
C VAL A 143 0.51 6.10 -1.42
N ASP A 144 0.70 6.53 -2.66
CA ASP A 144 0.82 5.65 -3.81
C ASP A 144 2.28 5.64 -4.26
N ILE A 145 2.99 4.57 -3.89
CA ILE A 145 4.42 4.42 -4.15
C ILE A 145 4.75 4.49 -5.65
N THR A 146 3.81 4.17 -6.55
CA THR A 146 4.08 4.18 -8.00
C THR A 146 3.99 5.56 -8.62
N THR A 147 3.31 6.51 -7.96
CA THR A 147 3.10 7.86 -8.46
C THR A 147 3.83 8.93 -7.67
N GLY A 148 4.28 8.61 -6.46
CA GLY A 148 4.85 9.58 -5.53
C GLY A 148 3.81 10.43 -4.79
N GLU A 149 2.51 10.20 -5.04
CA GLU A 149 1.45 10.90 -4.32
C GLU A 149 1.50 10.54 -2.83
N PHE A 150 1.80 11.52 -1.99
CA PHE A 150 1.78 11.38 -0.54
C PHE A 150 0.93 12.50 0.08
N ARG A 151 -0.17 12.13 0.74
CA ARG A 151 -1.16 13.07 1.27
C ARG A 151 -1.49 12.79 2.72
N THR A 152 -1.86 13.83 3.45
CA THR A 152 -2.32 13.73 4.85
C THR A 152 -3.45 14.69 5.16
N THR A 153 -4.26 14.38 6.18
CA THR A 153 -5.32 15.22 6.72
C THR A 153 -5.55 14.89 8.20
N GLN A 154 -6.24 15.79 8.91
CA GLN A 154 -6.85 15.52 10.21
C GLN A 154 -8.33 15.84 10.12
N VAL A 155 -9.17 14.93 10.59
CA VAL A 155 -10.64 15.03 10.57
C VAL A 155 -11.18 15.03 11.98
N ASP A 156 -12.33 15.68 12.18
CA ASP A 156 -12.83 16.00 13.53
C ASP A 156 -13.40 14.79 14.28
N ASP A 157 -13.81 13.74 13.57
CA ASP A 157 -14.46 12.57 14.17
C ASP A 157 -14.27 11.27 13.36
N GLY A 158 -14.65 10.15 13.97
CA GLY A 158 -14.57 8.82 13.35
C GLY A 158 -15.51 8.61 12.15
N ALA A 159 -16.60 9.37 12.03
CA ALA A 159 -17.50 9.29 10.89
C ALA A 159 -16.86 9.91 9.64
N SER A 160 -16.19 11.03 9.81
CA SER A 160 -15.41 11.72 8.79
C SER A 160 -14.22 10.87 8.35
N LEU A 161 -13.52 10.23 9.30
CA LEU A 161 -12.45 9.27 8.99
C LEU A 161 -12.96 8.12 8.12
N ARG A 162 -14.10 7.53 8.49
CA ARG A 162 -14.75 6.45 7.73
C ARG A 162 -15.08 6.90 6.30
N ALA A 163 -15.61 8.11 6.12
CA ALA A 163 -15.94 8.65 4.81
C ALA A 163 -14.69 8.85 3.92
N GLU A 164 -13.58 9.32 4.50
CA GLU A 164 -12.31 9.45 3.79
C GLU A 164 -11.74 8.08 3.37
N LEU A 165 -11.73 7.10 4.28
CA LEU A 165 -11.27 5.75 3.97
C LEU A 165 -12.12 5.07 2.88
N ALA A 166 -13.43 5.27 2.91
CA ALA A 166 -14.33 4.80 1.85
C ALA A 166 -14.04 5.47 0.49
N SER A 167 -13.61 6.74 0.50
CA SER A 167 -13.21 7.46 -0.71
C SER A 167 -11.86 7.00 -1.26
N ILE A 168 -10.90 6.70 -0.38
CA ILE A 168 -9.52 6.37 -0.75
C ILE A 168 -9.39 4.90 -1.14
N GLN A 169 -10.13 4.01 -0.45
CA GLN A 169 -10.10 2.56 -0.64
C GLN A 169 -8.67 1.98 -0.61
N PRO A 170 -7.92 2.14 0.52
CA PRO A 170 -6.55 1.66 0.61
C PRO A 170 -6.47 0.13 0.46
N ARG A 171 -5.36 -0.35 -0.09
CA ARG A 171 -5.08 -1.80 -0.21
C ARG A 171 -4.39 -2.35 1.03
N GLU A 172 -3.72 -1.46 1.78
CA GLU A 172 -3.17 -1.75 3.08
C GLU A 172 -3.38 -0.57 4.03
N LEU A 173 -3.76 -0.87 5.27
CA LEU A 173 -4.03 0.09 6.32
C LEU A 173 -3.18 -0.23 7.56
N VAL A 174 -2.33 0.72 7.94
CA VAL A 174 -1.47 0.65 9.11
C VAL A 174 -2.21 1.21 10.32
N LEU A 175 -2.35 0.38 11.34
CA LEU A 175 -3.01 0.71 12.62
C LEU A 175 -2.09 0.36 13.78
N ALA A 176 -2.34 0.88 14.97
CA ALA A 176 -1.57 0.45 16.13
C ALA A 176 -1.92 -0.97 16.55
N ASP A 177 -0.90 -1.69 17.02
CA ASP A 177 -1.00 -2.97 17.71
C ASP A 177 -1.34 -2.77 19.19
N GLU A 178 -2.47 -2.11 19.44
CA GLU A 178 -2.98 -1.73 20.77
C GLU A 178 -4.52 -1.69 20.76
N ASP A 179 -5.14 -1.61 21.94
CA ASP A 179 -6.60 -1.60 22.14
C ASP A 179 -7.34 -0.63 21.20
N TRP A 180 -6.83 0.60 21.02
CA TRP A 180 -7.50 1.59 20.15
C TRP A 180 -7.43 1.21 18.68
N GLY A 181 -6.33 0.59 18.24
CA GLY A 181 -6.14 0.14 16.87
C GLY A 181 -7.06 -1.04 16.55
N GLU A 182 -7.19 -1.99 17.47
CA GLU A 182 -8.12 -3.11 17.35
C GLU A 182 -9.59 -2.67 17.35
N GLU A 183 -9.98 -1.74 18.24
CA GLU A 183 -11.32 -1.16 18.27
C GLU A 183 -11.63 -0.43 16.96
N LEU A 184 -10.71 0.41 16.49
CA LEU A 184 -10.86 1.13 15.23
C LEU A 184 -10.97 0.17 14.04
N GLN A 185 -10.17 -0.90 14.01
CA GLN A 185 -10.27 -1.94 12.98
C GLN A 185 -11.67 -2.58 12.96
N ARG A 186 -12.23 -2.90 14.14
CA ARG A 186 -13.60 -3.45 14.25
C ARG A 186 -14.63 -2.45 13.72
N GLN A 187 -14.48 -1.17 14.05
CA GLN A 187 -15.40 -0.13 13.61
C GLN A 187 -15.34 0.10 12.10
N LEU A 188 -14.16 -0.01 11.47
CA LEU A 188 -13.96 0.27 10.04
C LEU A 188 -14.14 -0.94 9.11
N LYS A 189 -14.47 -2.12 9.65
CA LYS A 189 -14.49 -3.40 8.91
C LYS A 189 -15.33 -3.38 7.63
N ASP A 190 -16.42 -2.62 7.61
CA ASP A 190 -17.30 -2.41 6.45
C ASP A 190 -16.62 -1.63 5.31
N VAL A 191 -15.76 -0.65 5.62
CA VAL A 191 -15.04 0.16 4.63
C VAL A 191 -13.64 -0.37 4.32
N THR A 192 -13.07 -1.21 5.19
CA THR A 192 -11.73 -1.82 5.02
C THR A 192 -11.76 -3.33 4.77
N GLY A 193 -12.93 -3.92 4.49
CA GLY A 193 -13.09 -5.38 4.40
C GLY A 193 -12.25 -6.10 3.34
N GLY A 194 -11.74 -5.38 2.32
CA GLY A 194 -10.81 -5.89 1.31
C GLY A 194 -9.38 -5.36 1.45
N CYS A 195 -9.07 -4.72 2.58
CA CYS A 195 -7.80 -4.07 2.88
C CYS A 195 -6.98 -4.96 3.83
N LEU A 196 -5.69 -5.12 3.57
CA LEU A 196 -4.79 -5.73 4.54
C LEU A 196 -4.61 -4.75 5.72
N VAL A 197 -4.93 -5.17 6.93
CA VAL A 197 -4.59 -4.39 8.13
C VAL A 197 -3.22 -4.84 8.63
N SER A 198 -2.33 -3.86 8.83
CA SER A 198 -0.95 -4.05 9.26
C SER A 198 -0.75 -3.39 10.64
N PRO A 199 -0.90 -4.15 11.75
CA PRO A 199 -0.65 -3.63 13.10
C PRO A 199 0.81 -3.23 13.28
N ARG A 200 1.05 -2.10 13.95
CA ARG A 200 2.39 -1.58 14.24
C ARG A 200 2.50 -1.06 15.68
N PRO A 201 3.68 -1.12 16.30
CA PRO A 201 3.87 -0.59 17.65
C PRO A 201 3.56 0.90 17.76
N LEU A 202 3.16 1.37 18.95
CA LEU A 202 2.77 2.77 19.20
C LEU A 202 3.80 3.82 18.75
N TRP A 203 5.09 3.50 18.78
CA TRP A 203 6.13 4.45 18.41
C TRP A 203 6.06 4.86 16.93
N PHE A 204 5.39 4.10 16.05
CA PHE A 204 5.10 4.51 14.67
C PHE A 204 4.19 5.74 14.60
N PHE A 205 3.37 5.93 15.63
CA PHE A 205 2.33 6.95 15.69
C PHE A 205 2.69 8.09 16.65
N ASP A 206 3.96 8.20 17.05
CA ASP A 206 4.44 9.33 17.85
C ASP A 206 4.59 10.59 16.96
N PRO A 207 3.84 11.67 17.22
CA PRO A 207 3.84 12.85 16.36
C PRO A 207 5.14 13.66 16.41
N GLN A 208 5.91 13.60 17.51
CA GLN A 208 7.18 14.30 17.62
C GLN A 208 8.24 13.60 16.78
N ARG A 209 8.35 12.29 16.94
CA ARG A 209 9.24 11.44 16.14
C ARG A 209 8.89 11.50 14.65
N ALA A 210 7.60 11.38 14.31
CA ALA A 210 7.13 11.49 12.94
C ALA A 210 7.49 12.84 12.31
N ARG A 211 7.44 13.94 13.08
CA ARG A 211 7.87 15.26 12.60
C ARG A 211 9.35 15.28 12.24
N GLU A 212 10.22 14.77 13.10
CA GLU A 212 11.67 14.72 12.86
C GLU A 212 11.98 13.88 11.63
N GLU A 213 11.33 12.73 11.48
CA GLU A 213 11.53 11.80 10.36
C GLU A 213 11.04 12.37 9.04
N LEU A 214 9.86 13.01 9.02
CA LEU A 214 9.33 13.68 7.83
C LEU A 214 10.23 14.86 7.43
N CYS A 215 10.66 15.69 8.39
CA CYS A 215 11.60 16.78 8.13
C CYS A 215 12.92 16.27 7.56
N GLY A 216 13.47 15.19 8.13
CA GLY A 216 14.68 14.53 7.64
C GLY A 216 14.52 13.96 6.23
N PHE A 217 13.43 13.25 5.97
CA PHE A 217 13.14 12.64 4.67
C PHE A 217 12.98 13.69 3.56
N PHE A 218 12.21 14.75 3.81
CA PHE A 218 12.01 15.83 2.83
C PHE A 218 13.12 16.88 2.84
N SER A 219 14.11 16.77 3.72
CA SER A 219 15.20 17.74 3.89
C SER A 219 14.70 19.17 4.13
N VAL A 220 13.74 19.33 5.04
CA VAL A 220 13.16 20.63 5.44
C VAL A 220 13.31 20.89 6.95
N GLU A 221 13.27 22.15 7.36
CA GLU A 221 13.34 22.52 8.78
C GLU A 221 12.01 22.36 9.52
N SER A 222 10.88 22.51 8.80
CA SER A 222 9.54 22.39 9.38
C SER A 222 8.52 21.87 8.37
N LEU A 223 7.37 21.42 8.88
CA LEU A 223 6.25 20.93 8.07
C LEU A 223 5.25 22.05 7.68
N ASP A 224 5.60 23.32 7.89
CA ASP A 224 4.70 24.45 7.60
C ASP A 224 4.38 24.54 6.10
N ALA A 225 5.38 24.32 5.24
CA ALA A 225 5.23 24.32 3.79
C ALA A 225 4.29 23.21 3.28
N PHE A 226 4.15 22.12 4.05
CA PHE A 226 3.25 21.01 3.73
C PHE A 226 1.83 21.21 4.27
N GLY A 227 1.61 22.21 5.13
CA GLY A 227 0.30 22.56 5.69
C GLY A 227 -0.16 21.70 6.87
N CYS A 228 0.65 20.78 7.39
CA CYS A 228 0.30 19.88 8.49
C CYS A 228 0.98 20.20 9.82
N ALA A 229 1.82 21.24 9.91
CA ALA A 229 2.64 21.52 11.10
C ALA A 229 1.87 21.54 12.45
N ARG A 230 0.59 21.94 12.42
CA ARG A 230 -0.31 22.04 13.57
C ARG A 230 -1.36 20.91 13.65
N LEU A 231 -1.17 19.83 12.91
CA LEU A 231 -2.09 18.70 12.83
C LEU A 231 -1.39 17.44 13.36
N PRO A 232 -1.32 17.23 14.68
CA PRO A 232 -0.51 16.15 15.27
C PRO A 232 -0.93 14.75 14.80
N GLY A 233 -2.24 14.50 14.65
CA GLY A 233 -2.73 13.23 14.11
C GLY A 233 -2.28 13.02 12.65
N ALA A 234 -2.38 14.07 11.82
CA ALA A 234 -1.94 14.01 10.42
C ALA A 234 -0.43 13.75 10.29
N ILE A 235 0.37 14.35 11.18
CA ILE A 235 1.82 14.13 11.27
C ILE A 235 2.11 12.68 11.68
N ALA A 236 1.49 12.19 12.75
CA ALA A 236 1.68 10.82 13.24
C ALA A 236 1.31 9.78 12.17
N ALA A 237 0.17 9.94 11.49
CA ALA A 237 -0.23 9.05 10.40
C ALA A 237 0.77 9.08 9.23
N ALA A 238 1.25 10.27 8.84
CA ALA A 238 2.25 10.40 7.78
C ALA A 238 3.61 9.77 8.18
N GLY A 239 4.03 9.94 9.43
CA GLY A 239 5.22 9.26 9.96
C GLY A 239 5.09 7.74 9.91
N ALA A 240 3.94 7.19 10.31
CA ALA A 240 3.68 5.75 10.24
C ALA A 240 3.77 5.22 8.80
N VAL A 241 3.20 5.94 7.82
CA VAL A 241 3.34 5.59 6.39
C VAL A 241 4.81 5.63 5.96
N LEU A 242 5.53 6.70 6.30
CA LEU A 242 6.94 6.87 5.95
C LEU A 242 7.81 5.75 6.53
N GLN A 243 7.58 5.36 7.78
CA GLN A 243 8.31 4.27 8.41
C GLN A 243 8.10 2.94 7.69
N VAL A 244 6.84 2.62 7.35
CA VAL A 244 6.56 1.41 6.58
C VAL A 244 7.22 1.45 5.20
N LEU A 245 7.25 2.61 4.53
CA LEU A 245 7.97 2.76 3.26
C LEU A 245 9.47 2.47 3.41
N ILE A 246 10.12 3.06 4.43
CA ILE A 246 11.55 2.87 4.69
C ILE A 246 11.87 1.40 5.01
N GLU A 247 11.08 0.77 5.90
CA GLU A 247 11.28 -0.63 6.29
C GLU A 247 11.13 -1.62 5.12
N THR A 248 10.17 -1.35 4.23
CA THR A 248 9.80 -2.29 3.16
C THR A 248 10.63 -2.13 1.89
N GLN A 249 10.95 -0.89 1.50
CA GLN A 249 11.67 -0.62 0.26
C GLN A 249 13.18 -0.73 0.42
N LYS A 250 13.72 -0.34 1.59
CA LYS A 250 15.16 -0.35 1.92
C LYS A 250 16.06 0.37 0.89
N GLU A 251 15.46 1.20 0.04
CA GLU A 251 16.10 2.02 -0.99
C GLU A 251 15.64 3.48 -0.85
N ASN A 252 16.33 4.39 -1.53
CA ASN A 252 15.90 5.78 -1.60
C ASN A 252 14.66 5.92 -2.50
N LEU A 253 13.73 6.81 -2.13
CA LEU A 253 12.44 7.03 -2.83
C LEU A 253 12.40 8.43 -3.45
N PRO A 254 13.22 8.72 -4.49
CA PRO A 254 13.45 10.08 -4.97
C PRO A 254 12.22 10.73 -5.59
N HIS A 255 11.23 9.95 -6.02
CA HIS A 255 9.99 10.43 -6.64
C HIS A 255 8.92 10.84 -5.62
N ILE A 256 9.09 10.54 -4.33
CA ILE A 256 8.23 11.04 -3.25
C ILE A 256 8.81 12.37 -2.75
N GLU A 257 8.55 13.43 -3.50
CA GLU A 257 9.22 14.73 -3.29
C GLU A 257 8.49 15.65 -2.30
N THR A 258 7.19 15.42 -2.05
CA THR A 258 6.38 16.32 -1.22
C THR A 258 5.31 15.56 -0.44
N LEU A 259 4.95 16.12 0.72
CA LEU A 259 3.73 15.79 1.45
C LEU A 259 2.68 16.88 1.19
N SER A 260 1.46 16.50 0.84
CA SER A 260 0.38 17.47 0.62
C SER A 260 -0.74 17.31 1.64
N THR A 261 -0.95 18.33 2.47
CA THR A 261 -2.14 18.37 3.33
C THR A 261 -3.37 18.73 2.50
N TYR A 262 -4.49 18.09 2.77
CA TYR A 262 -5.77 18.44 2.18
C TYR A 262 -6.83 18.59 3.26
N SER A 263 -7.90 19.32 2.96
CA SER A 263 -9.07 19.39 3.84
C SER A 263 -10.20 18.56 3.25
N SER A 264 -10.83 17.71 4.07
CA SER A 264 -12.05 16.99 3.71
C SER A 264 -13.19 17.95 3.34
N SER A 265 -13.19 19.16 3.92
CA SER A 265 -14.18 20.21 3.64
C SER A 265 -14.13 20.79 2.22
N GLU A 266 -13.07 20.52 1.44
CA GLU A 266 -13.01 20.93 0.03
C GLU A 266 -13.95 20.10 -0.87
N PHE A 267 -14.42 18.96 -0.37
CA PHE A 267 -15.17 17.98 -1.13
C PHE A 267 -16.54 17.67 -0.50
N MET A 268 -17.47 17.25 -1.36
CA MET A 268 -18.76 16.75 -0.90
C MET A 268 -18.56 15.45 -0.12
N VAL A 269 -18.99 15.44 1.14
CA VAL A 269 -18.98 14.24 1.97
C VAL A 269 -20.03 13.26 1.43
N LEU A 270 -19.56 12.09 1.02
CA LEU A 270 -20.39 10.97 0.61
C LEU A 270 -20.01 9.77 1.47
N ASP A 271 -20.97 9.27 2.24
CA ASP A 271 -20.77 8.05 3.02
C ASP A 271 -20.70 6.81 2.12
N GLU A 272 -20.23 5.69 2.67
CA GLU A 272 -20.05 4.47 1.88
C GLU A 272 -21.38 3.95 1.32
N ALA A 273 -22.47 4.03 2.09
CA ALA A 273 -23.79 3.61 1.62
C ALA A 273 -24.23 4.40 0.37
N THR A 274 -24.03 5.73 0.37
CA THR A 274 -24.33 6.61 -0.76
C THR A 274 -23.44 6.27 -1.96
N ARG A 275 -22.14 6.10 -1.76
CA ARG A 275 -21.19 5.72 -2.83
C ARG A 275 -21.59 4.40 -3.50
N ARG A 276 -21.95 3.41 -2.68
CA ARG A 276 -22.40 2.08 -3.12
C ARG A 276 -23.72 2.15 -3.87
N ASN A 277 -24.70 2.88 -3.33
CA ASN A 277 -26.04 3.00 -3.92
C ASN A 277 -26.05 3.82 -5.22
N LEU A 278 -25.14 4.78 -5.35
CA LEU A 278 -24.93 5.54 -6.59
C LEU A 278 -24.06 4.79 -7.61
N GLU A 279 -23.52 3.62 -7.26
CA GLU A 279 -22.64 2.82 -8.11
C GLU A 279 -21.53 3.67 -8.75
N LEU A 280 -20.84 4.49 -7.94
CA LEU A 280 -19.90 5.49 -8.48
C LEU A 280 -18.75 4.85 -9.27
N THR A 281 -18.16 3.80 -8.71
CA THR A 281 -17.00 3.11 -9.30
C THR A 281 -17.30 1.66 -9.69
N ALA A 282 -18.21 1.00 -8.98
CA ALA A 282 -18.61 -0.39 -9.17
C ALA A 282 -20.12 -0.56 -8.93
N THR A 283 -20.72 -1.55 -9.59
CA THR A 283 -22.15 -1.88 -9.45
C THR A 283 -22.43 -2.73 -8.21
N LEU A 284 -23.63 -2.61 -7.64
CA LEU A 284 -24.11 -3.38 -6.50
C LEU A 284 -24.29 -4.87 -6.80
N TYR A 285 -24.64 -5.21 -8.05
CA TYR A 285 -25.03 -6.57 -8.42
C TYR A 285 -23.84 -7.54 -8.41
N ASP A 286 -22.76 -7.21 -9.11
CA ASP A 286 -21.59 -8.07 -9.29
C ASP A 286 -20.25 -7.39 -8.95
N GLY A 287 -20.27 -6.18 -8.38
CA GLY A 287 -19.06 -5.40 -8.12
C GLY A 287 -18.32 -4.96 -9.38
N SER A 288 -18.93 -5.11 -10.56
CA SER A 288 -18.24 -4.79 -11.80
C SER A 288 -18.16 -3.28 -12.02
N ARG A 289 -17.08 -2.87 -12.67
CA ARG A 289 -16.95 -1.51 -13.17
C ARG A 289 -17.92 -1.23 -14.33
N LYS A 290 -18.39 -2.27 -15.03
CA LYS A 290 -19.23 -2.11 -16.21
C LYS A 290 -20.67 -1.87 -15.77
N GLY A 291 -21.19 -0.67 -16.02
CA GLY A 291 -22.53 -0.26 -15.59
C GLY A 291 -22.51 0.80 -14.48
N SER A 292 -21.36 0.99 -13.82
CA SER A 292 -21.14 2.07 -12.86
C SER A 292 -20.99 3.44 -13.55
N LEU A 293 -21.14 4.53 -12.81
CA LEU A 293 -20.92 5.90 -13.33
C LEU A 293 -19.53 6.04 -13.96
N LEU A 294 -18.49 5.57 -13.28
CA LEU A 294 -17.13 5.58 -13.80
C LEU A 294 -16.96 4.71 -15.06
N GLY A 295 -17.65 3.58 -15.15
CA GLY A 295 -17.64 2.73 -16.35
C GLY A 295 -18.22 3.42 -17.58
N VAL A 296 -19.22 4.27 -17.38
CA VAL A 296 -19.82 5.10 -18.45
C VAL A 296 -18.90 6.26 -18.82
N LEU A 297 -18.40 7.01 -17.83
CA LEU A 297 -17.64 8.25 -18.05
C LEU A 297 -16.20 8.03 -18.53
N ASP A 298 -15.53 6.96 -18.09
CA ASP A 298 -14.12 6.79 -18.42
C ASP A 298 -13.91 6.39 -19.89
N ARG A 299 -13.51 7.39 -20.68
CA ARG A 299 -12.99 7.27 -22.04
C ARG A 299 -11.61 7.92 -22.18
N THR A 300 -10.87 7.96 -21.06
CA THR A 300 -9.52 8.52 -21.00
C THR A 300 -8.53 7.64 -21.76
N MET A 301 -7.60 8.28 -22.47
CA MET A 301 -6.59 7.63 -23.31
C MET A 301 -5.45 7.02 -22.48
N THR A 302 -5.17 7.58 -21.29
CA THR A 302 -4.05 7.17 -20.45
C THR A 302 -4.52 6.57 -19.12
N ALA A 303 -3.67 5.74 -18.54
CA ALA A 303 -3.89 5.13 -17.23
C ALA A 303 -4.01 6.22 -16.13
N MET A 304 -3.12 7.21 -16.17
CA MET A 304 -3.12 8.37 -15.26
C MET A 304 -4.41 9.21 -15.37
N GLY A 305 -4.92 9.42 -16.59
CA GLY A 305 -6.20 10.11 -16.80
C GLY A 305 -7.36 9.35 -16.14
N GLY A 306 -7.36 8.02 -16.27
CA GLY A 306 -8.35 7.15 -15.63
C GLY A 306 -8.33 7.25 -14.11
N ARG A 307 -7.14 7.19 -13.50
CA ARG A 307 -6.95 7.38 -12.05
C ARG A 307 -7.46 8.73 -11.57
N LYS A 308 -7.10 9.81 -12.29
CA LYS A 308 -7.56 11.17 -11.98
C LYS A 308 -9.09 11.32 -12.06
N LEU A 309 -9.71 10.73 -13.09
CA LEU A 309 -11.17 10.74 -13.23
C LEU A 309 -11.85 9.97 -12.10
N ARG A 310 -11.35 8.78 -11.75
CA ARG A 310 -11.84 7.99 -10.61
C ARG A 310 -11.79 8.80 -9.32
N LYS A 311 -10.68 9.49 -9.06
CA LYS A 311 -10.53 10.38 -7.90
C LYS A 311 -11.57 11.49 -7.89
N TRP A 312 -11.78 12.17 -9.03
CA TRP A 312 -12.77 13.25 -9.14
C TRP A 312 -14.21 12.79 -8.95
N VAL A 313 -14.56 11.58 -9.40
CA VAL A 313 -15.89 10.99 -9.16
C VAL A 313 -16.09 10.74 -7.65
N ASN A 314 -15.05 10.31 -6.94
CA ASN A 314 -15.12 10.04 -5.50
C ASN A 314 -15.00 11.29 -4.63
N GLN A 315 -14.44 12.38 -5.15
CA GLN A 315 -14.22 13.63 -4.40
C GLN A 315 -14.79 14.82 -5.19
N PRO A 316 -16.13 14.98 -5.23
CA PRO A 316 -16.76 16.12 -5.90
C PRO A 316 -16.36 17.42 -5.20
N LEU A 317 -15.95 18.44 -5.96
CA LEU A 317 -15.56 19.74 -5.41
C LEU A 317 -16.77 20.50 -4.84
N LEU A 318 -16.55 21.29 -3.79
CA LEU A 318 -17.50 22.30 -3.30
C LEU A 318 -17.15 23.73 -3.76
N ASP A 319 -15.90 23.97 -4.14
CA ASP A 319 -15.41 25.26 -4.62
C ASP A 319 -15.96 25.58 -6.03
N ILE A 320 -16.81 26.61 -6.09
CA ILE A 320 -17.48 27.06 -7.33
C ILE A 320 -16.47 27.51 -8.39
N GLU A 321 -15.39 28.19 -8.02
CA GLU A 321 -14.41 28.72 -8.98
C GLU A 321 -13.60 27.57 -9.58
N ARG A 322 -13.18 26.58 -8.77
CA ARG A 322 -12.53 25.37 -9.28
C ARG A 322 -13.46 24.55 -10.19
N ILE A 323 -14.76 24.49 -9.89
CA ILE A 323 -15.76 23.85 -10.75
C ILE A 323 -15.87 24.60 -12.09
N ARG A 324 -16.01 25.93 -12.05
CA ARG A 324 -16.10 26.78 -13.26
C ARG A 324 -14.86 26.64 -14.13
N LEU A 325 -13.66 26.60 -13.53
CA LEU A 325 -12.42 26.41 -14.26
C LEU A 325 -12.41 25.07 -15.03
N ARG A 326 -12.87 23.97 -14.40
CA ARG A 326 -13.02 22.67 -15.08
C ARG A 326 -14.04 22.76 -16.22
N GLN A 327 -15.18 23.42 -16.00
CA GLN A 327 -16.21 23.60 -17.03
C GLN A 327 -15.70 24.41 -18.23
N GLN A 328 -14.95 25.48 -17.99
CA GLN A 328 -14.34 26.30 -19.04
C GLN A 328 -13.32 25.51 -19.86
N ALA A 329 -12.46 24.71 -19.21
CA ALA A 329 -11.51 23.85 -19.90
C ALA A 329 -12.19 22.77 -20.77
N ILE A 330 -13.34 22.25 -20.31
CA ILE A 330 -14.16 21.34 -21.12
C ILE A 330 -14.77 22.09 -22.31
N ALA A 331 -15.35 23.28 -22.08
CA ALA A 331 -16.00 24.07 -23.11
C ALA A 331 -15.04 24.46 -24.24
N SER A 332 -13.79 24.82 -23.93
CA SER A 332 -12.78 25.15 -24.95
C SER A 332 -12.45 23.93 -25.83
N LEU A 333 -12.25 22.75 -25.26
CA LEU A 333 -12.00 21.50 -26.00
C LEU A 333 -13.24 20.96 -26.73
N VAL A 334 -14.44 21.34 -26.31
CA VAL A 334 -15.67 21.02 -27.04
C VAL A 334 -15.83 21.92 -28.26
N ALA A 335 -15.50 23.21 -28.13
CA ALA A 335 -15.55 24.18 -29.21
C ALA A 335 -14.51 23.91 -30.31
N ASP A 336 -13.31 23.43 -29.95
CA ASP A 336 -12.24 23.08 -30.89
C ASP A 336 -12.07 21.56 -31.03
N GLY A 337 -12.82 20.98 -31.98
CA GLY A 337 -12.81 19.55 -32.24
C GLY A 337 -11.48 19.03 -32.82
N LEU A 338 -10.73 19.85 -33.55
CA LEU A 338 -9.43 19.48 -34.13
C LEU A 338 -8.38 19.39 -33.03
N ALA A 339 -8.24 20.44 -32.21
CA ALA A 339 -7.31 20.42 -31.08
C ALA A 339 -7.60 19.26 -30.11
N ARG A 340 -8.88 18.96 -29.87
CA ARG A 340 -9.27 17.80 -29.05
C ARG A 340 -8.84 16.48 -29.69
N ASN A 341 -8.98 16.32 -30.99
CA ASN A 341 -8.55 15.09 -31.67
C ASN A 341 -7.03 14.95 -31.66
N ASP A 342 -6.30 16.02 -31.95
CA ASP A 342 -4.83 16.04 -31.93
C ASP A 342 -4.29 15.66 -30.55
N LEU A 343 -4.89 16.22 -29.49
CA LEU A 343 -4.55 15.86 -28.11
C LEU A 343 -4.83 14.37 -27.82
N ARG A 344 -5.93 13.81 -28.32
CA ARG A 344 -6.27 12.39 -28.13
C ARG A 344 -5.35 11.44 -28.89
N VAL A 345 -4.76 11.88 -30.00
CA VAL A 345 -3.81 11.08 -30.78
C VAL A 345 -2.41 11.16 -30.15
N ALA A 346 -2.07 12.28 -29.52
CA ALA A 346 -0.78 12.47 -28.85
C ALA A 346 -0.67 11.75 -27.49
N LEU A 347 -1.81 11.44 -26.85
CA LEU A 347 -1.94 10.72 -25.57
C LEU A 347 -2.22 9.24 -25.79
#